data_AF-R1CE21-F1
#
_entry.id   AF-R1CE21-F1
#
_cell.length_a   1.000
_cell.length_b   1.000
_cell.length_c   1.000
_cell.angle_alpha   90.00
_cell.angle_beta   90.00
_cell.angle_gamma   90.00
#
_symmetry.space_group_name_H-M   'P 1'
#
loop_
_entity.id
_entity.type
_entity.pdbx_description
1 polymer ?
#
loop_
_entity_poly.entity_id
_entity_poly.type
_entity_poly.pdbx_seq_one_letter_code
_entity_poly.pdbx_strand_id
1 'polypeptide(L)'
;MNSNTLKTLEYNKIKEKIKEFTVSDLGKKLVDKMEPKTDIRVVERMLRETSEAKAILNTSSNLPFYGIQDIEEYVNRVDKGIVLQPNELMKISDFLRGCRKIKRFMQK
;
A
#
# COMPACT_ATOMS: atom_id res chain seq x y z
N MET A 1 17.68 -11.53 -8.53
CA MET A 1 17.15 -12.10 -9.79
C MET A 1 17.75 -11.34 -10.97
N ASN A 2 17.80 -11.92 -12.18
CA ASN A 2 18.43 -11.27 -13.35
C ASN A 2 17.53 -10.16 -13.93
N SER A 3 18.03 -8.93 -14.02
CA SER A 3 17.31 -7.76 -14.55
C SER A 3 16.94 -7.91 -16.03
N ASN A 4 17.78 -8.59 -16.83
CA ASN A 4 17.49 -8.88 -18.24
C ASN A 4 16.25 -9.78 -18.37
N THR A 5 16.13 -10.80 -17.51
CA THR A 5 14.96 -11.69 -17.51
C THR A 5 13.68 -10.92 -17.20
N LEU A 6 13.69 -10.03 -16.19
CA LEU A 6 12.53 -9.20 -15.85
C LEU A 6 12.12 -8.26 -16.98
N LYS A 7 13.10 -7.74 -17.72
CA LYS A 7 12.86 -6.90 -18.89
C LYS A 7 12.25 -7.71 -20.04
N THR A 8 12.82 -8.88 -20.35
CA THR A 8 12.33 -9.77 -21.42
C THR A 8 10.92 -10.28 -21.13
N LEU A 9 10.59 -10.59 -19.88
CA LEU A 9 9.25 -11.00 -19.46
C LEU A 9 8.28 -9.82 -19.27
N GLU A 10 8.73 -8.61 -19.59
CA GLU A 10 7.94 -7.38 -19.48
C GLU A 10 7.32 -7.16 -18.09
N TYR A 11 8.01 -7.59 -17.03
CA TYR A 11 7.52 -7.51 -15.66
C TYR A 11 7.12 -6.09 -15.24
N ASN A 12 7.85 -5.09 -15.73
CA ASN A 12 7.51 -3.68 -15.49
C ASN A 12 6.15 -3.29 -16.08
N LYS A 13 5.74 -3.84 -17.23
CA LYS A 13 4.40 -3.57 -17.78
C LYS A 13 3.29 -4.13 -16.89
N ILE A 14 3.53 -5.30 -16.28
CA ILE A 14 2.61 -5.87 -15.29
C ILE A 14 2.48 -4.94 -14.09
N LYS A 15 3.58 -4.40 -13.58
CA LYS A 15 3.58 -3.43 -12.48
C LYS A 15 2.79 -2.17 -12.84
N GLU A 16 3.02 -1.58 -14.01
CA GLU A 16 2.26 -0.41 -14.47
C GLU A 16 0.76 -0.70 -14.54
N LYS A 17 0.38 -1.85 -15.10
CA LYS A 17 -1.03 -2.27 -15.15
C LYS A 17 -1.64 -2.41 -13.76
N ILE A 18 -0.92 -2.96 -12.79
CA ILE A 18 -1.42 -3.07 -11.40
C ILE A 18 -1.61 -1.69 -10.77
N LYS A 19 -0.71 -0.73 -11.03
CA LYS A 19 -0.80 0.63 -10.47
C LYS A 19 -2.10 1.34 -10.86
N GLU A 20 -2.62 1.09 -12.07
CA GLU A 20 -3.90 1.65 -12.53
C GLU A 20 -5.09 1.25 -11.62
N PHE A 21 -4.99 0.12 -10.92
CA PHE A 21 -6.02 -0.37 -10.00
C PHE A 21 -5.75 0.00 -8.53
N THR A 22 -4.67 0.73 -8.23
CA THR A 22 -4.38 1.16 -6.86
C THR A 22 -5.15 2.42 -6.50
N VAL A 23 -5.69 2.46 -5.27
CA VAL A 23 -6.48 3.60 -4.78
C VAL A 23 -5.62 4.71 -4.19
N SER A 24 -4.42 4.38 -3.68
CA SER A 24 -3.53 5.33 -3.00
C SER A 24 -2.12 5.34 -3.60
N ASP A 25 -1.44 6.48 -3.48
CA ASP A 25 -0.04 6.60 -3.91
C ASP A 25 0.91 5.71 -3.09
N LEU A 26 0.55 5.42 -1.84
CA LEU A 26 1.23 4.39 -1.04
C LEU A 26 1.13 3.01 -1.71
N GLY A 27 -0.05 2.66 -2.23
CA GLY A 27 -0.26 1.45 -3.02
C GLY A 27 0.63 1.41 -4.26
N LYS A 28 0.71 2.52 -5.01
CA LYS A 28 1.61 2.64 -6.18
C LYS A 28 3.07 2.42 -5.79
N LYS A 29 3.54 3.05 -4.70
CA LYS A 29 4.89 2.88 -4.16
C LYS A 29 5.18 1.43 -3.74
N LEU A 30 4.19 0.73 -3.19
CA LEU A 30 4.33 -0.71 -2.88
C LEU A 30 4.49 -1.53 -4.15
N VAL A 31 3.70 -1.25 -5.19
CA VAL A 31 3.84 -1.88 -6.51
C VAL A 31 5.24 -1.62 -7.08
N ASP A 32 5.74 -0.39 -7.00
CA ASP A 32 7.10 -0.04 -7.44
C ASP A 32 8.20 -0.85 -6.77
N LYS A 33 8.01 -1.21 -5.49
CA LYS A 33 8.95 -2.02 -4.72
C LYS A 33 8.73 -3.52 -4.88
N MET A 34 7.69 -3.96 -5.60
CA MET A 34 7.44 -5.39 -5.83
C MET A 34 8.53 -6.00 -6.70
N GLU A 35 9.01 -7.15 -6.22
CA GLU A 35 9.95 -8.02 -6.90
C GLU A 35 9.54 -9.48 -6.69
N PRO A 36 9.78 -10.37 -7.66
CA PRO A 36 9.49 -11.78 -7.50
C PRO A 36 10.25 -12.39 -6.32
N LYS A 37 9.58 -13.27 -5.57
CA LYS A 37 10.15 -13.97 -4.42
C LYS A 37 10.45 -15.41 -4.82
N THR A 38 11.57 -15.93 -4.32
CA THR A 38 12.03 -17.30 -4.58
C THR A 38 11.85 -18.22 -3.37
N ASP A 39 11.59 -17.67 -2.19
CA ASP A 39 11.25 -18.44 -0.99
C ASP A 39 9.79 -18.88 -1.06
N ILE A 40 9.57 -20.20 -1.06
CA ILE A 40 8.23 -20.80 -1.17
C ILE A 40 7.29 -20.36 -0.05
N ARG A 41 7.79 -20.22 1.19
CA ARG A 41 6.97 -19.80 2.34
C ARG A 41 6.48 -18.36 2.17
N VAL A 42 7.34 -17.51 1.61
CA VAL A 42 6.97 -16.12 1.27
C VAL A 42 5.93 -16.10 0.17
N VAL A 43 6.12 -16.89 -0.89
CA VAL A 43 5.17 -16.98 -2.02
C VAL A 43 3.80 -17.48 -1.56
N GLU A 44 3.76 -18.57 -0.81
CA GLU A 44 2.50 -19.12 -0.27
C GLU A 44 1.76 -18.12 0.61
N ARG A 45 2.48 -17.37 1.46
CA ARG A 45 1.89 -16.31 2.27
C ARG A 45 1.29 -15.20 1.40
N MET A 46 2.04 -14.69 0.41
CA MET A 46 1.55 -13.62 -0.47
C MET A 46 0.33 -14.05 -1.30
N LEU A 47 0.30 -15.31 -1.77
CA LEU A 47 -0.85 -15.86 -2.49
C LEU A 47 -2.09 -15.99 -1.60
N ARG A 48 -1.90 -16.42 -0.34
CA ARG A 48 -2.98 -16.46 0.66
C ARG A 48 -3.51 -15.06 0.97
N GLU A 49 -2.63 -14.11 1.27
CA GLU A 49 -3.00 -12.70 1.49
C GLU A 49 -3.80 -12.11 0.31
N THR A 50 -3.38 -12.41 -0.92
CA THR A 50 -4.08 -11.98 -2.15
C THR A 50 -5.47 -12.63 -2.27
N SER A 51 -5.59 -13.90 -1.90
CA SER A 51 -6.86 -14.64 -1.94
C SER A 51 -7.85 -14.10 -0.91
N GLU A 52 -7.37 -13.80 0.31
CA GLU A 52 -8.15 -13.16 1.37
C GLU A 52 -8.61 -11.76 0.96
N ALA A 53 -7.71 -10.94 0.41
CA ALA A 53 -8.06 -9.60 -0.09
C ALA A 53 -9.13 -9.65 -1.20
N LYS A 54 -9.04 -10.63 -2.11
CA LYS A 54 -10.07 -10.85 -3.14
C LYS A 54 -11.43 -11.23 -2.53
N ALA A 55 -11.46 -12.08 -1.52
CA ALA A 55 -12.69 -12.45 -0.83
C ALA A 55 -13.36 -11.24 -0.15
N ILE A 56 -12.56 -10.36 0.47
CA ILE A 56 -13.05 -9.10 1.04
C ILE A 56 -13.67 -8.22 -0.05
N LEU A 57 -12.99 -8.05 -1.20
CA LEU A 57 -13.52 -7.25 -2.32
C LEU A 57 -14.85 -7.80 -2.85
N ASN A 58 -14.99 -9.12 -2.93
CA ASN A 58 -16.22 -9.77 -3.41
C ASN A 58 -17.40 -9.62 -2.44
N THR A 59 -17.17 -9.26 -1.18
CA THR A 59 -18.23 -9.04 -0.19
C THR A 59 -18.98 -7.72 -0.44
N SER A 60 -18.64 -6.96 -1.50
CA SER A 60 -19.27 -5.68 -1.90
C SER A 60 -19.27 -4.61 -0.79
N SER A 61 -18.41 -4.78 0.20
CA SER A 61 -18.25 -3.83 1.28
C SER A 61 -17.34 -2.69 0.84
N ASN A 62 -17.81 -1.45 0.97
CA ASN A 62 -17.00 -0.27 0.68
C ASN A 62 -15.79 -0.21 1.63
N LEU A 63 -14.60 -0.50 1.10
CA LEU A 63 -13.35 -0.42 1.85
C LEU A 63 -13.07 1.04 2.24
N PRO A 64 -12.84 1.33 3.53
CA PRO A 64 -12.70 2.70 3.99
C PRO A 64 -11.27 3.23 3.79
N PHE A 65 -10.82 3.29 2.53
CA PHE A 65 -9.48 3.81 2.20
C PHE A 65 -9.35 5.33 2.29
N TYR A 66 -10.41 6.04 2.69
CA TYR A 66 -10.40 7.49 2.83
C TYR A 66 -9.40 7.97 3.90
N GLY A 67 -8.59 8.96 3.53
CA GLY A 67 -7.59 9.57 4.41
C GLY A 67 -6.23 8.86 4.42
N ILE A 68 -6.09 7.72 3.75
CA ILE A 68 -4.79 7.03 3.62
C ILE A 68 -3.95 7.75 2.58
N GLN A 69 -3.13 8.65 3.06
CA GLN A 69 -2.13 9.38 2.30
C GLN A 69 -0.73 9.07 2.84
N ASP A 70 0.27 9.36 2.03
CA ASP A 70 1.65 9.26 2.48
C ASP A 70 1.97 10.36 3.50
N ILE A 71 2.48 9.97 4.66
CA ILE A 71 2.91 10.88 5.73
C ILE A 71 4.38 10.70 6.11
N GLU A 72 5.15 9.89 5.36
CA GLU A 72 6.54 9.55 5.67
C GLU A 72 7.41 10.82 5.79
N GLU A 73 7.20 11.81 4.92
CA GLU A 73 7.90 13.09 4.97
C GLU A 73 7.61 13.86 6.27
N TYR A 74 6.35 13.89 6.71
CA TYR A 74 5.97 14.59 7.94
C TYR A 74 6.61 13.94 9.17
N VAL A 75 6.62 12.61 9.21
CA VAL A 75 7.29 11.84 10.29
C VAL A 75 8.78 12.14 10.32
N ASN A 76 9.46 12.04 9.16
CA ASN A 76 10.89 12.33 9.04
C ASN A 76 11.27 13.76 9.46
N ARG A 77 10.38 14.74 9.25
CA ARG A 77 10.58 16.12 9.68
C ARG A 77 10.47 16.24 11.20
N VAL A 78 9.45 15.62 11.80
CA VAL A 78 9.27 15.60 13.25
C VAL A 78 10.47 14.92 13.95
N ASP A 79 10.97 13.81 13.40
CA ASP A 79 12.14 13.11 13.95
C ASP A 79 13.41 13.97 13.94
N LYS A 80 13.50 14.94 13.03
CA LYS A 80 14.58 15.93 12.95
C LYS A 80 14.35 17.18 13.81
N GLY A 81 13.27 17.19 14.62
CA GLY A 81 12.89 18.32 15.48
C GLY A 81 12.19 19.47 14.74
N ILE A 82 11.76 19.26 13.49
CA ILE A 82 11.05 20.29 12.72
C ILE A 82 9.58 20.33 13.16
N VAL A 83 9.10 21.53 13.47
CA VAL A 83 7.69 21.76 13.82
C VAL A 83 6.82 21.74 12.56
N LEU A 84 5.74 20.98 12.61
CA LEU A 84 4.75 20.91 11.54
C LEU A 84 3.76 22.07 11.62
N GLN A 85 3.34 22.55 10.46
CA GLN A 85 2.31 23.58 10.33
C GLN A 85 0.90 23.00 10.60
N PRO A 86 -0.10 23.81 10.97
CA PRO A 86 -1.44 23.32 11.30
C PRO A 86 -2.11 22.47 10.20
N ASN A 87 -1.90 22.82 8.92
CA ASN A 87 -2.40 22.05 7.78
C ASN A 87 -1.70 20.67 7.64
N GLU A 88 -0.42 20.57 8.00
CA GLU A 88 0.34 19.31 7.99
C GLU A 88 -0.13 18.39 9.13
N LEU A 89 -0.42 18.96 10.30
CA LEU A 89 -1.05 18.23 11.41
C LEU A 89 -2.44 17.71 11.04
N MET A 90 -3.21 18.48 10.27
CA MET A 90 -4.51 18.02 9.77
C MET A 90 -4.37 16.79 8.87
N LYS A 91 -3.36 16.76 7.99
CA LYS A 91 -3.07 15.58 7.15
C LYS A 91 -2.73 14.34 7.97
N ILE A 92 -1.92 14.49 9.02
CA ILE A 92 -1.63 13.39 9.96
C ILE A 92 -2.90 12.93 10.67
N SER A 93 -3.72 13.85 11.16
CA SER A 93 -5.01 13.54 11.80
C SER A 93 -5.91 12.72 10.87
N ASP A 94 -6.02 13.11 9.61
CA ASP A 94 -6.84 12.40 8.62
C ASP A 94 -6.28 11.02 8.28
N PHE A 95 -4.95 10.87 8.20
CA PHE A 95 -4.30 9.56 8.07
C PHE A 95 -4.64 8.64 9.25
N LEU A 96 -4.47 9.12 10.48
CA LEU A 96 -4.78 8.35 11.69
C LEU A 96 -6.27 7.99 11.79
N ARG A 97 -7.17 8.87 11.31
CA ARG A 97 -8.61 8.56 11.18
C ARG A 97 -8.84 7.43 10.16
N GLY A 98 -8.18 7.48 9.01
CA GLY A 98 -8.20 6.42 8.00
C GLY A 98 -7.76 5.07 8.57
N CYS A 99 -6.61 5.02 9.25
CA CYS A 99 -6.10 3.81 9.90
C CYS A 99 -7.11 3.21 10.89
N ARG A 100 -7.76 4.04 11.72
CA ARG A 100 -8.79 3.58 12.66
C ARG A 100 -10.00 2.97 11.95
N LYS A 101 -10.43 3.55 10.82
CA LYS A 101 -11.56 3.01 10.04
C LYS A 101 -11.23 1.66 9.42
N ILE A 102 -10.03 1.49 8.85
CA ILE A 102 -9.59 0.18 8.32
C ILE A 102 -9.52 -0.85 9.43
N LYS A 103 -8.90 -0.51 10.57
CA LYS A 103 -8.77 -1.45 11.70
C LYS A 103 -10.14 -1.93 12.17
N ARG A 104 -11.12 -1.01 12.28
CA ARG A 104 -12.51 -1.36 12.63
C ARG A 104 -13.18 -2.21 11.55
N PHE A 105 -12.90 -1.95 10.28
CA PHE A 105 -13.43 -2.75 9.18
C PHE A 105 -12.91 -4.19 9.23
N MET A 106 -11.61 -4.38 9.44
CA MET A 106 -10.97 -5.71 9.50
C MET A 106 -11.31 -6.53 10.76
N GLN A 107 -11.96 -5.93 11.75
CA GLN A 107 -12.45 -6.61 12.95
C GLN A 107 -13.87 -7.18 12.78
N LYS A 108 -14.55 -6.84 11.69
CA LYS A 108 -15.86 -7.38 11.34
C LYS A 108 -15.69 -8.70 10.59
#